data_AF-A0A0B7A041-F1
#
_entry.id   AF-A0A0B7A041-F1
#
_cell.length_a   1.000
_cell.length_b   1.000
_cell.length_c   1.000
_cell.angle_alpha   90.00
_cell.angle_beta   90.00
_cell.angle_gamma   90.00
#
_symmetry.space_group_name_H-M   'P 1'
#
loop_
_entity.id
_entity.type
_entity.pdbx_description
1 polymer ?
#
loop_
_entity_poly.entity_id
_entity_poly.type
_entity_poly.pdbx_seq_one_letter_code
_entity_poly.pdbx_strand_id
1 'polypeptide(L)'
;MKGLATLLTVCLHIGIATTNVLNQPCEQVKDGICGQGEHLVYSSSDYNVCASCPYGTFMDYDRHFCQSCKNHAKPNPEEIVAKQGDSTSDNIIVCRPEFYRQMGALETTIGQCEHCSVCEEGSWMARECGTDSDTLCCRRGMVAVQEGNHVVCVLLTSKRSLRNTDRQGRTAIAEENIKEKDVTKITADDDVISNNNSNSNN
;
A
#
# COMPACT_ATOMS: atom_id res chain seq x y z
N MET A 1 32.82 7.23 -59.13
CA MET A 1 32.02 8.31 -58.51
C MET A 1 32.14 8.13 -57.01
N LYS A 2 32.88 9.03 -56.33
CA LYS A 2 33.13 8.97 -54.88
C LYS A 2 32.26 10.06 -54.24
N GLY A 3 31.29 9.67 -53.40
CA GLY A 3 30.47 10.60 -52.62
C GLY A 3 30.98 10.66 -51.18
N LEU A 4 31.45 11.84 -50.78
CA LEU A 4 31.86 12.16 -49.41
C LEU A 4 30.63 12.19 -48.50
N ALA A 5 30.63 11.40 -47.43
CA ALA A 5 29.69 11.52 -46.33
C ALA A 5 30.34 12.34 -45.20
N THR A 6 29.79 13.53 -44.96
CA THR A 6 30.28 14.48 -43.96
C THR A 6 29.73 14.12 -42.58
N LEU A 7 30.60 13.70 -41.67
CA LEU A 7 30.27 13.38 -40.29
C LEU A 7 30.22 14.66 -39.45
N LEU A 8 29.01 15.11 -39.06
CA LEU A 8 28.82 16.22 -38.12
C LEU A 8 28.98 15.70 -36.69
N THR A 9 30.07 16.07 -36.03
CA THR A 9 30.32 15.76 -34.61
C THR A 9 29.91 16.97 -33.78
N VAL A 10 28.80 16.85 -33.04
CA VAL A 10 28.32 17.89 -32.12
C VAL A 10 28.93 17.64 -30.74
N CYS A 11 29.85 18.50 -30.30
CA CYS A 11 30.46 18.44 -28.97
C CYS A 11 29.49 19.00 -27.91
N LEU A 12 28.74 18.11 -27.26
CA LEU A 12 27.92 18.43 -26.09
C LEU A 12 28.84 18.67 -24.87
N HIS A 13 29.02 19.93 -24.49
CA HIS A 13 29.78 20.30 -23.29
C HIS A 13 28.86 20.20 -22.07
N ILE A 14 28.88 19.03 -21.41
CA ILE A 14 28.22 18.85 -20.12
C ILE A 14 29.12 19.48 -19.05
N GLY A 15 28.86 20.75 -18.71
CA GLY A 15 29.45 21.40 -17.54
C GLY A 15 28.81 20.84 -16.27
N ILE A 16 29.49 19.90 -15.61
CA ILE A 16 29.07 19.37 -14.31
C ILE A 16 29.51 20.38 -13.24
N ALA A 17 28.60 21.25 -12.82
CA ALA A 17 28.79 22.08 -11.63
C ALA A 17 28.68 21.18 -10.39
N THR A 18 29.81 20.76 -9.84
CA THR A 18 29.86 20.06 -8.55
C THR A 18 29.73 21.07 -7.43
N THR A 19 28.51 21.27 -6.93
CA THR A 19 28.31 21.99 -5.67
C THR A 19 28.81 21.11 -4.54
N ASN A 20 29.97 21.48 -3.99
CA ASN A 20 30.43 20.93 -2.71
C ASN A 20 29.47 21.43 -1.62
N VAL A 21 28.39 20.68 -1.39
CA VAL A 21 27.56 20.83 -0.19
C VAL A 21 28.45 20.41 0.97
N LEU A 22 29.06 21.40 1.62
CA LEU A 22 29.82 21.21 2.85
C LEU A 22 28.87 20.57 3.86
N ASN A 23 29.09 19.28 4.13
CA ASN A 23 28.40 18.51 5.15
C ASN A 23 28.86 19.06 6.51
N GLN A 24 28.23 20.14 6.97
CA GLN A 24 28.59 20.79 8.23
C GLN A 24 28.18 19.85 9.37
N PRO A 25 29.12 19.42 10.23
CA PRO A 25 28.84 18.43 11.26
C PRO A 25 27.87 18.99 12.28
N CYS A 26 26.86 18.19 12.59
CA CYS A 26 25.74 18.46 13.49
C CYS A 26 26.07 18.70 14.96
N GLU A 27 27.35 18.76 15.29
CA GLU A 27 27.87 18.73 16.66
C GLU A 27 27.81 20.11 17.37
N GLN A 28 27.48 21.19 16.66
CA GLN A 28 27.57 22.56 17.19
C GLN A 28 26.25 23.34 17.25
N VAL A 29 25.12 22.68 16.96
CA VAL A 29 23.81 23.34 16.92
C VAL A 29 23.18 23.28 18.31
N LYS A 30 23.33 24.36 19.10
CA LYS A 30 22.76 24.42 20.45
C LYS A 30 21.26 24.70 20.49
N ASP A 31 20.69 25.29 19.44
CA ASP A 31 19.29 25.75 19.43
C ASP A 31 18.65 25.49 18.05
N GLY A 32 17.67 24.58 18.00
CA GLY A 32 17.00 24.19 16.76
C GLY A 32 16.30 22.84 16.88
N ILE A 33 15.18 22.80 17.62
CA ILE A 33 14.33 21.61 17.75
C ILE A 33 13.10 21.82 16.88
N CYS A 34 12.91 20.96 15.87
CA CYS A 34 11.76 21.05 14.96
C CYS A 34 10.68 20.02 15.29
N GLY A 35 9.45 20.31 14.87
CA GLY A 35 8.29 19.43 15.03
C GLY A 35 8.13 18.46 13.86
N GLN A 36 7.09 17.64 13.90
CA GLN A 36 6.67 16.80 12.77
C GLN A 36 6.48 17.61 11.50
N GLY A 37 6.88 17.01 10.37
CA GLY A 37 6.83 17.61 9.05
C GLY A 37 7.69 18.84 8.81
N GLU A 38 8.64 19.10 9.69
CA GLU A 38 9.66 20.12 9.52
C GLU A 38 11.06 19.49 9.50
N HIS A 39 12.05 20.25 9.02
CA HIS A 39 13.47 19.96 9.17
C HIS A 39 14.23 21.25 9.47
N LEU A 40 15.43 21.11 10.02
CA LEU A 40 16.26 22.25 10.37
C LEU A 40 17.01 22.77 9.13
N VAL A 41 16.84 24.07 8.82
CA VAL A 41 17.57 24.76 7.76
C VAL A 41 18.62 25.68 8.38
N TYR A 42 19.87 25.48 7.97
CA TYR A 42 21.00 26.31 8.37
C TYR A 42 21.03 27.58 7.53
N SER A 43 20.76 28.72 8.17
CA SER A 43 20.97 30.03 7.56
C SER A 43 22.37 30.54 7.90
N SER A 44 23.00 31.27 6.97
CA SER A 44 24.24 32.00 7.23
C SER A 44 24.06 33.18 8.20
N SER A 45 22.81 33.49 8.58
CA SER A 45 22.42 34.62 9.43
C SER A 45 22.29 34.27 10.92
N ASP A 46 23.07 33.31 11.41
CA ASP A 46 23.17 32.88 12.83
C ASP A 46 21.92 32.28 13.49
N TYR A 47 20.77 32.16 12.80
CA TYR A 47 19.56 31.53 13.33
C TYR A 47 19.18 30.28 12.53
N ASN A 48 19.02 29.16 13.24
CA ASN A 48 18.45 27.95 12.66
C ASN A 48 16.94 28.10 12.59
N VAL A 49 16.35 27.78 11.44
CA VAL A 49 14.90 27.90 11.20
C VAL A 49 14.36 26.52 10.87
N CYS A 50 13.21 26.16 11.46
CA CYS A 50 12.47 24.99 11.04
C CYS A 50 11.68 25.32 9.78
N ALA A 51 11.88 24.54 8.73
CA ALA A 51 11.14 24.66 7.49
C ALA A 51 10.36 23.37 7.21
N SER A 52 9.20 23.50 6.58
CA SER A 52 8.40 22.33 6.20
C SER A 52 9.18 21.38 5.28
N CYS A 53 8.90 20.10 5.41
CA CYS A 53 9.45 19.08 4.53
C CYS A 53 9.10 19.36 3.05
N PRO A 54 10.08 19.26 2.13
CA PRO A 54 9.80 19.35 0.70
C PRO A 54 8.76 18.33 0.25
N TYR A 55 8.07 18.63 -0.85
CA TYR A 55 7.10 17.70 -1.44
C TYR A 55 7.74 16.32 -1.73
N GLY A 56 7.03 15.24 -1.38
CA GLY A 56 7.52 13.87 -1.51
C GLY A 56 8.43 13.41 -0.35
N THR A 57 8.55 14.22 0.70
CA THR A 57 9.31 13.88 1.92
C THR A 57 8.48 14.14 3.17
N PHE A 58 8.85 13.50 4.28
CA PHE A 58 8.14 13.60 5.55
C PHE A 58 9.06 13.51 6.78
N MET A 59 8.53 13.90 7.93
CA MET A 59 9.13 13.72 9.24
C MET A 59 8.05 13.35 10.26
N ASP A 60 8.11 12.13 10.78
CA ASP A 60 7.07 11.47 11.56
C ASP A 60 7.22 11.58 13.09
N TYR A 61 8.29 12.19 13.57
CA TYR A 61 8.50 12.41 15.01
C TYR A 61 8.88 13.86 15.30
N ASP A 62 8.39 14.28 16.46
CA ASP A 62 8.70 15.57 17.03
C ASP A 62 10.10 15.61 17.65
N ARG A 63 10.51 16.84 17.95
CA ARG A 63 11.69 17.15 18.74
C ARG A 63 12.97 16.56 18.17
N HIS A 64 13.13 16.65 16.87
CA HIS A 64 14.34 16.24 16.19
C HIS A 64 15.26 17.45 15.97
N PHE A 65 16.56 17.18 15.89
CA PHE A 65 17.59 18.12 15.50
C PHE A 65 18.47 17.38 14.49
N CYS A 66 19.02 18.09 13.50
CA CYS A 66 19.99 17.49 12.58
C CYS A 66 19.49 16.30 11.75
N GLN A 67 18.18 16.19 11.54
CA GLN A 67 17.60 15.14 10.73
C GLN A 67 16.93 15.74 9.52
N SER A 68 17.16 15.11 8.37
CA SER A 68 16.51 15.48 7.11
C SER A 68 15.20 14.73 6.98
N CYS A 69 14.24 15.34 6.28
CA CYS A 69 13.00 14.66 5.91
C CYS A 69 13.32 13.37 5.14
N LYS A 70 12.59 12.31 5.47
CA LYS A 70 12.65 11.00 4.81
C LYS A 70 11.90 11.09 3.49
N ASN A 71 12.37 10.41 2.45
CA ASN A 71 11.58 10.25 1.23
C ASN A 71 10.35 9.40 1.52
N HIS A 72 9.21 9.73 0.91
CA HIS A 72 8.06 8.84 0.92
C HIS A 72 8.41 7.49 0.29
N ALA A 73 7.94 6.42 0.90
CA ALA A 73 8.06 5.07 0.38
C ALA A 73 7.41 4.99 -1.01
N LYS A 74 8.02 4.22 -1.90
CA LYS A 74 7.51 3.98 -3.26
C LYS A 74 7.01 2.54 -3.35
N PRO A 75 5.86 2.30 -4.01
CA PRO A 75 5.35 0.95 -4.17
C PRO A 75 6.26 0.14 -5.10
N ASN A 76 6.40 -1.15 -4.78
CA ASN A 76 6.90 -2.17 -5.70
C ASN A 76 5.85 -2.48 -6.80
N PRO A 77 6.19 -3.24 -7.86
CA PRO A 77 5.25 -3.54 -8.96
C PRO A 77 3.94 -4.21 -8.52
N GLU A 78 3.96 -4.98 -7.43
CA GLU A 78 2.82 -5.69 -6.87
C GLU A 78 2.06 -4.87 -5.81
N GLU A 79 2.44 -3.61 -5.62
CA GLU A 79 1.92 -2.74 -4.56
C GLU A 79 1.24 -1.50 -5.13
N ILE A 80 0.37 -0.90 -4.32
CA ILE A 80 -0.27 0.38 -4.60
C ILE A 80 -0.22 1.29 -3.37
N VAL A 81 -0.21 2.60 -3.60
CA VAL A 81 -0.40 3.60 -2.54
C VAL A 81 -1.88 3.64 -2.17
N ALA A 82 -2.24 3.03 -1.04
CA ALA A 82 -3.61 3.08 -0.51
C ALA A 82 -3.96 4.46 0.06
N LYS A 83 -2.97 5.13 0.67
CA LYS A 83 -3.11 6.50 1.18
C LYS A 83 -1.83 7.28 0.93
N GLN A 84 -1.98 8.42 0.27
CA GLN A 84 -0.88 9.36 0.07
C GLN A 84 -0.44 9.95 1.42
N GLY A 85 0.86 9.91 1.68
CA GLY A 85 1.48 10.56 2.82
C GLY A 85 1.53 12.08 2.65
N ASP A 86 1.72 12.78 3.76
CA ASP A 86 1.93 14.22 3.80
C ASP A 86 3.31 14.55 4.39
N SER A 87 3.54 15.78 4.83
CA SER A 87 4.82 16.16 5.46
C SER A 87 5.04 15.44 6.80
N THR A 88 4.01 14.94 7.46
CA THR A 88 4.08 14.32 8.79
C THR A 88 4.01 12.79 8.77
N SER A 89 3.59 12.18 7.66
CA SER A 89 3.47 10.73 7.55
C SER A 89 3.94 10.19 6.21
N ASP A 90 4.42 8.95 6.23
CA ASP A 90 4.72 8.22 5.00
C ASP A 90 3.46 7.82 4.22
N ASN A 91 3.65 7.37 2.98
CA ASN A 91 2.64 6.66 2.21
C ASN A 91 2.23 5.36 2.91
N ILE A 92 0.92 5.06 2.89
CA ILE A 92 0.43 3.72 3.24
C ILE A 92 0.43 2.89 1.95
N ILE A 93 1.31 1.89 1.90
CA ILE A 93 1.48 1.00 0.76
C ILE A 93 0.93 -0.39 1.09
N VAL A 94 0.03 -0.88 0.25
CA VAL A 94 -0.61 -2.20 0.36
C VAL A 94 -0.38 -3.01 -0.91
N CYS A 95 -0.56 -4.32 -0.84
CA CYS A 95 -0.60 -5.14 -2.04
C CYS A 95 -1.78 -4.77 -2.92
N ARG A 96 -1.57 -4.75 -4.24
CA ARG A 96 -2.65 -4.54 -5.21
C ARG A 96 -3.61 -5.74 -5.21
N PRO A 97 -4.81 -5.64 -5.80
CA PRO A 97 -5.72 -6.77 -5.93
C PRO A 97 -5.03 -8.01 -6.51
N GLU A 98 -5.42 -9.21 -6.06
CA GLU A 98 -4.80 -10.51 -6.39
C GLU A 98 -3.44 -10.78 -5.73
N PHE A 99 -2.98 -9.89 -4.86
CA PHE A 99 -1.79 -10.10 -4.03
C PHE A 99 -2.10 -9.84 -2.55
N TYR A 100 -1.38 -10.55 -1.68
CA TYR A 100 -1.43 -10.36 -0.22
C TYR A 100 -0.01 -10.29 0.34
N ARG A 101 0.15 -9.64 1.49
CA ARG A 101 1.43 -9.63 2.22
C ARG A 101 1.36 -10.58 3.39
N GLN A 102 2.18 -11.62 3.40
CA GLN A 102 2.34 -12.42 4.60
C GLN A 102 3.12 -11.61 5.65
N MET A 103 2.50 -11.37 6.81
CA MET A 103 3.22 -10.83 7.95
C MET A 103 4.18 -11.90 8.47
N GLY A 104 5.48 -11.59 8.48
CA GLY A 104 6.50 -12.50 8.99
C GLY A 104 6.30 -12.83 10.48
N ALA A 105 6.94 -13.90 10.95
CA ALA A 105 6.90 -14.29 12.37
C ALA A 105 7.47 -13.21 13.32
N LEU A 106 8.26 -12.28 12.77
CA LEU A 106 8.69 -11.06 13.44
C LEU A 106 7.91 -9.90 12.83
N GLU A 107 7.19 -9.16 13.66
CA GLU A 107 6.39 -7.98 13.27
C GLU A 107 7.22 -6.89 12.56
N THR A 108 8.55 -6.96 12.65
CA THR A 108 9.48 -6.00 12.03
C THR A 108 9.86 -6.34 10.59
N THR A 109 9.57 -7.54 10.10
CA THR A 109 9.85 -7.92 8.71
C THR A 109 8.61 -7.72 7.85
N ILE A 110 8.61 -6.63 7.07
CA ILE A 110 7.62 -6.41 6.02
C ILE A 110 7.90 -7.42 4.91
N GLY A 111 7.01 -8.41 4.77
CA GLY A 111 7.08 -9.41 3.69
C GLY A 111 6.87 -8.79 2.32
N GLN A 112 7.24 -9.53 1.27
CA GLN A 112 6.89 -9.17 -0.11
C GLN A 112 5.41 -9.50 -0.38
N CYS A 113 4.82 -8.83 -1.36
CA CYS A 113 3.48 -9.18 -1.83
C CYS A 113 3.56 -10.48 -2.65
N GLU A 114 2.71 -11.44 -2.31
CA GLU A 114 2.61 -12.73 -2.97
C GLU A 114 1.25 -12.87 -3.64
N HIS A 115 1.17 -13.66 -4.71
CA HIS A 115 -0.11 -13.94 -5.37
C HIS A 115 -1.05 -14.68 -4.43
N CYS A 116 -2.32 -14.29 -4.47
CA CYS A 116 -3.38 -15.01 -3.78
C CYS A 116 -3.52 -16.43 -4.30
N SER A 117 -3.74 -17.37 -3.39
CA SER A 117 -4.09 -18.75 -3.71
C SER A 117 -5.42 -18.82 -4.47
N VAL A 118 -5.47 -19.73 -5.43
CA VAL A 118 -6.71 -20.08 -6.17
C VAL A 118 -7.19 -21.43 -5.67
N CYS A 119 -8.47 -21.52 -5.28
CA CYS A 119 -9.02 -22.77 -4.76
C CYS A 119 -9.09 -23.85 -5.85
N GLU A 120 -8.45 -24.98 -5.58
CA GLU A 120 -8.49 -26.17 -6.43
C GLU A 120 -9.90 -26.75 -6.56
N GLU A 121 -10.11 -27.56 -7.60
CA GLU A 121 -11.36 -28.28 -7.82
C GLU A 121 -11.75 -29.12 -6.58
N GLY A 122 -13.02 -29.05 -6.18
CA GLY A 122 -13.52 -29.74 -4.99
C GLY A 122 -13.24 -29.03 -3.66
N SER A 123 -12.61 -27.85 -3.71
CA SER A 123 -12.57 -26.90 -2.59
C SER A 123 -13.51 -25.71 -2.84
N TRP A 124 -13.85 -24.98 -1.79
CA TRP A 124 -14.63 -23.75 -1.85
C TRP A 124 -13.88 -22.62 -1.13
N MET A 125 -14.10 -21.40 -1.59
CA MET A 125 -13.47 -20.21 -1.01
C MET A 125 -14.18 -19.80 0.27
N ALA A 126 -13.52 -20.04 1.41
CA ALA A 126 -14.03 -19.70 2.73
C ALA A 126 -13.70 -18.27 3.17
N ARG A 127 -12.63 -17.70 2.59
CA ARG A 127 -12.26 -16.30 2.77
C ARG A 127 -11.66 -15.80 1.46
N GLU A 128 -12.11 -14.63 1.04
CA GLU A 128 -11.52 -13.91 -0.08
C GLU A 128 -10.11 -13.44 0.26
N CYS A 129 -9.28 -13.28 -0.76
CA CYS A 129 -7.96 -12.68 -0.58
C CYS A 129 -8.08 -11.22 -0.15
N GLY A 130 -7.25 -10.80 0.79
CA GLY A 130 -7.14 -9.42 1.27
C GLY A 130 -5.70 -8.91 1.16
N THR A 131 -5.49 -7.65 1.52
CA THR A 131 -4.16 -7.00 1.43
C THR A 131 -3.09 -7.65 2.31
N ASP A 132 -3.50 -8.29 3.41
CA ASP A 132 -2.66 -8.88 4.45
C ASP A 132 -2.98 -10.37 4.70
N SER A 133 -3.84 -10.96 3.86
CA SER A 133 -4.31 -12.32 4.11
C SER A 133 -4.64 -13.05 2.81
N ASP A 134 -4.11 -14.26 2.67
CA ASP A 134 -4.36 -15.10 1.50
C ASP A 134 -5.83 -15.56 1.40
N THR A 135 -6.24 -16.00 0.21
CA THR A 135 -7.46 -16.78 -0.01
C THR A 135 -7.45 -18.01 0.89
N LEU A 136 -8.53 -18.24 1.65
CA LEU A 136 -8.70 -19.47 2.41
C LEU A 136 -9.58 -20.44 1.62
N CYS A 137 -9.02 -21.58 1.24
CA CYS A 137 -9.74 -22.64 0.53
C CYS A 137 -10.06 -23.80 1.48
N CYS A 138 -11.35 -24.08 1.70
CA CYS A 138 -11.79 -25.24 2.48
C CYS A 138 -12.15 -26.40 1.55
N ARG A 139 -11.75 -27.62 1.90
CA ARG A 139 -12.14 -28.83 1.17
C ARG A 139 -13.60 -29.19 1.45
N ARG A 140 -14.24 -29.91 0.53
CA ARG A 140 -15.55 -30.55 0.76
C ARG A 140 -15.56 -31.33 2.08
N GLY A 141 -16.61 -31.13 2.89
CA GLY A 141 -16.77 -31.75 4.22
C GLY A 141 -16.08 -31.01 5.38
N MET A 142 -15.38 -29.90 5.11
CA MET A 142 -14.92 -28.95 6.12
C MET A 142 -15.90 -27.79 6.26
N VAL A 143 -15.87 -27.13 7.42
CA VAL A 143 -16.56 -25.87 7.69
C VAL A 143 -15.55 -24.79 8.06
N ALA A 144 -15.82 -23.56 7.62
CA ALA A 144 -15.06 -22.40 8.04
C ALA A 144 -15.55 -21.94 9.41
N VAL A 145 -14.63 -21.82 10.37
CA VAL A 145 -14.92 -21.35 11.72
C VAL A 145 -14.06 -20.14 12.01
N GLN A 146 -14.67 -19.12 12.59
CA GLN A 146 -13.95 -17.95 13.08
C GLN A 146 -13.36 -18.25 14.46
N GLU A 147 -12.04 -18.15 14.58
CA GLU A 147 -11.28 -18.27 15.82
C GLU A 147 -10.56 -16.94 16.10
N GLY A 148 -11.19 -16.09 16.92
CA GLY A 148 -10.70 -14.73 17.12
C GLY A 148 -10.75 -13.92 15.83
N ASN A 149 -9.60 -13.42 15.38
CA ASN A 149 -9.47 -12.63 14.14
C ASN A 149 -9.11 -13.50 12.91
N HIS A 150 -9.08 -14.82 13.05
CA HIS A 150 -8.70 -15.73 11.97
C HIS A 150 -9.87 -16.63 11.58
N VAL A 151 -9.95 -16.99 10.30
CA VAL A 151 -10.88 -18.01 9.80
C VAL A 151 -10.06 -19.25 9.48
N VAL A 152 -10.52 -20.41 9.94
CA VAL A 152 -9.85 -21.71 9.74
C VAL A 152 -10.84 -22.76 9.24
N CYS A 153 -10.37 -23.68 8.40
CA CYS A 153 -11.16 -24.82 7.94
C CYS A 153 -11.01 -25.99 8.93
N VAL A 154 -12.12 -26.50 9.46
CA VAL A 154 -12.13 -27.66 10.35
C VAL A 154 -12.99 -28.79 9.79
N LEU A 155 -12.56 -30.04 9.95
CA LEU A 155 -13.34 -31.21 9.55
C LEU A 155 -14.51 -31.44 10.52
N LEU A 156 -15.70 -31.71 9.96
CA LEU A 156 -16.86 -32.15 10.73
C LEU A 156 -16.73 -33.62 11.16
N THR A 157 -15.80 -33.95 12.06
CA THR A 157 -15.60 -35.35 12.49
C THR A 157 -16.51 -35.80 13.63
N SER A 158 -17.34 -34.94 14.23
CA SER A 158 -18.24 -35.37 15.33
C SER A 158 -19.41 -34.42 15.61
N LYS A 159 -20.64 -34.97 15.63
CA LYS A 159 -21.88 -34.30 16.09
C LYS A 159 -21.79 -33.73 17.52
N ARG A 160 -20.78 -34.10 18.33
CA ARG A 160 -20.54 -33.50 19.66
C ARG A 160 -19.88 -32.13 19.60
N SER A 161 -19.12 -31.80 18.55
CA SER A 161 -18.39 -30.52 18.47
C SER A 161 -19.34 -29.32 18.24
N LEU A 162 -20.40 -29.52 17.45
CA LEU A 162 -21.42 -28.51 17.16
C LEU A 162 -22.14 -27.97 18.41
N ARG A 163 -22.28 -28.78 19.49
CA ARG A 163 -22.90 -28.31 20.74
C ARG A 163 -21.97 -27.48 21.63
N ASN A 164 -20.66 -27.55 21.42
CA ASN A 164 -19.69 -26.79 22.21
C ASN A 164 -19.35 -25.43 21.59
N THR A 165 -19.45 -25.28 20.27
CA THR A 165 -19.32 -23.98 19.58
C THR A 165 -20.37 -22.97 20.03
N ASP A 166 -21.62 -23.42 20.26
CA ASP A 166 -22.70 -22.58 20.82
C ASP A 166 -22.39 -22.08 22.24
N ARG A 167 -21.57 -22.79 23.01
CA ARG A 167 -21.28 -22.43 24.41
C ARG A 167 -20.08 -21.50 24.57
N GLN A 168 -19.25 -21.36 23.53
CA GLN A 168 -18.05 -20.51 23.52
C GLN A 168 -18.19 -19.25 22.65
N GLY A 169 -19.38 -18.98 22.08
CA GLY A 169 -19.61 -17.79 21.26
C GLY A 169 -18.92 -17.84 19.88
N ARG A 170 -18.62 -19.04 19.36
CA ARG A 170 -18.06 -19.22 18.02
C ARG A 170 -19.18 -19.36 17.01
N THR A 171 -19.41 -18.32 16.22
CA THR A 171 -20.39 -18.32 15.13
C THR A 171 -19.86 -19.16 13.98
N ALA A 172 -20.54 -20.25 13.64
CA ALA A 172 -20.27 -20.96 12.40
C ALA A 172 -20.76 -20.10 11.23
N ILE A 173 -19.88 -19.79 10.28
CA ILE A 173 -20.28 -19.23 9.00
C ILE A 173 -20.82 -20.41 8.20
N ALA A 174 -22.12 -20.68 8.35
CA ALA A 174 -22.77 -21.77 7.63
C ALA A 174 -22.71 -21.48 6.13
N GLU A 175 -22.61 -22.54 5.33
CA GLU A 175 -22.96 -22.52 3.90
C GLU A 175 -24.41 -22.04 3.76
N GLU A 176 -24.66 -20.73 3.80
CA GLU A 176 -25.93 -20.19 3.35
C GLU A 176 -25.95 -20.35 1.83
N ASN A 177 -26.48 -21.50 1.41
CA ASN A 177 -27.14 -21.77 0.15
C ASN A 177 -26.90 -20.69 -0.91
N ILE A 178 -25.83 -20.86 -1.69
CA ILE A 178 -25.82 -20.41 -3.09
C ILE A 178 -26.86 -21.28 -3.80
N LYS A 179 -28.14 -20.98 -3.57
CA LYS A 179 -29.18 -21.26 -4.55
C LYS A 179 -28.80 -20.43 -5.75
N GLU A 180 -28.55 -21.08 -6.89
CA GLU A 180 -28.75 -20.54 -8.23
C GLU A 180 -29.84 -19.46 -8.19
N LYS A 181 -29.45 -18.20 -8.09
CA LYS A 181 -30.30 -17.08 -8.47
C LYS A 181 -29.85 -16.72 -9.86
N ASP A 182 -30.66 -17.18 -10.80
CA ASP A 182 -30.85 -16.68 -12.16
C ASP A 182 -29.80 -15.65 -12.60
N VAL A 183 -28.86 -16.13 -13.41
CA VAL A 183 -28.17 -15.31 -14.40
C VAL A 183 -29.22 -14.89 -15.43
N THR A 184 -30.04 -13.90 -15.07
CA THR A 184 -30.89 -13.21 -16.03
C THR A 184 -29.98 -12.32 -16.85
N LYS A 185 -29.67 -12.78 -18.06
CA LYS A 185 -29.39 -12.01 -19.27
C LYS A 185 -29.64 -10.50 -19.07
N ILE A 186 -28.57 -9.72 -18.92
CA ILE A 186 -28.59 -8.31 -19.29
C ILE A 186 -28.12 -8.28 -20.75
N THR A 187 -29.09 -8.32 -21.65
CA THR A 187 -28.90 -7.87 -23.02
C THR A 187 -28.71 -6.36 -23.00
N ALA A 188 -27.73 -5.90 -23.78
CA ALA A 188 -27.53 -4.50 -24.11
C ALA A 188 -28.82 -3.88 -24.66
N ASP A 189 -29.08 -2.63 -24.30
CA ASP A 189 -29.65 -1.66 -25.23
C ASP A 189 -29.07 -0.28 -24.89
N ASP A 190 -28.62 0.37 -25.95
CA ASP A 190 -28.20 1.75 -26.04
C ASP A 190 -29.26 2.68 -25.45
N ASP A 191 -28.84 3.74 -24.74
CA ASP A 191 -29.43 5.05 -25.01
C ASP A 191 -28.50 6.20 -24.59
N VAL A 192 -28.19 6.97 -25.62
CA VAL A 192 -27.54 8.28 -25.64
C VAL A 192 -28.47 9.29 -24.99
N ILE A 193 -28.03 9.96 -23.91
CA ILE A 193 -28.53 11.30 -23.58
C ILE A 193 -27.36 12.20 -23.18
N SER A 194 -26.94 13.01 -24.15
CA SER A 194 -26.31 14.31 -23.93
C SER A 194 -27.15 15.16 -22.99
N ASN A 195 -26.54 15.79 -21.99
CA ASN A 195 -27.07 17.04 -21.47
C ASN A 195 -25.94 17.99 -21.08
N ASN A 196 -25.82 19.02 -21.92
CA ASN A 196 -25.19 20.29 -21.63
C ASN A 196 -25.84 20.91 -20.38
N ASN A 197 -25.03 21.46 -19.49
CA ASN A 197 -25.48 22.63 -18.75
C ASN A 197 -24.29 23.56 -18.47
N SER A 198 -24.15 24.54 -19.36
CA SER A 198 -23.50 25.81 -19.08
C SER A 198 -24.25 26.48 -17.94
N ASN A 199 -23.55 26.87 -16.87
CA ASN A 199 -24.03 27.98 -16.06
C ASN A 199 -22.85 28.85 -15.63
N SER A 200 -22.70 29.93 -16.40
CA SER A 200 -22.04 31.17 -16.01
C SER A 200 -22.93 31.86 -14.98
N ASN A 201 -22.36 32.36 -13.87
CA ASN A 201 -22.64 33.69 -13.29
C ASN A 201 -22.01 33.81 -11.89
N ASN A 202 -20.86 34.50 -11.84
CA ASN A 202 -20.48 35.65 -11.00
C ASN A 202 -19.00 35.62 -10.63
#